data_AF-A0A0R3U9H4-F1
#
_entry.id   AF-A0A0R3U9H4-F1
#
_cell.length_a   1.000
_cell.length_b   1.000
_cell.length_c   1.000
_cell.angle_alpha   90.00
_cell.angle_beta   90.00
_cell.angle_gamma   90.00
#
_symmetry.space_group_name_H-M   'P 1'
#
loop_
_entity.id
_entity.type
_entity.pdbx_description
1 polymer ?
#
loop_
_entity_poly.entity_id
_entity_poly.type
_entity_poly.pdbx_seq_one_letter_code
_entity_poly.pdbx_strand_id
1 'polypeptide(L)'
;MYGAFRRECLHEAVMGRALGPILDLMLKPNYIRHPDEFFFPTLACNSRLRLPGSCLHSPAPMSEVNLNYLPSLSFGKTTPVPHLFANKFHADYQPEAYDEMEEWYFQRVAAEIKSGSYNRRMFDPNIYAERLCSRYHI
;
A
#
# COMPACT_ATOMS: atom_id res chain seq x y z
N MET A 1 -0.99 3.99 -9.53
CA MET A 1 -1.02 4.00 -8.04
C MET A 1 -0.95 2.57 -7.49
N TYR A 2 -0.43 2.34 -6.28
CA TYR A 2 -0.37 1.02 -5.64
C TYR A 2 -1.15 0.99 -4.33
N GLY A 3 -1.77 -0.14 -3.99
CA GLY A 3 -2.49 -0.33 -2.73
C GLY A 3 -2.61 -1.80 -2.35
N ALA A 4 -2.81 -2.06 -1.06
CA ALA A 4 -3.08 -3.40 -0.53
C ALA A 4 -4.57 -3.47 -0.15
N PHE A 5 -5.30 -4.39 -0.78
CA PHE A 5 -6.75 -4.52 -0.60
C PHE A 5 -7.09 -5.90 -0.06
N ARG A 6 -8.13 -5.96 0.77
CA ARG A 6 -8.69 -7.23 1.22
C ARG A 6 -9.36 -7.96 0.06
N ARG A 7 -9.37 -9.29 0.11
CA ARG A 7 -9.96 -10.14 -0.94
C ARG A 7 -11.44 -9.81 -1.16
N GLU A 8 -12.19 -9.67 -0.07
CA GLU A 8 -13.60 -9.34 -0.04
C GLU A 8 -13.91 -7.96 -0.64
N CYS A 9 -13.02 -6.98 -0.43
CA CYS A 9 -13.10 -5.67 -1.04
C CYS A 9 -12.97 -5.77 -2.56
N LEU A 10 -11.94 -6.47 -3.04
CA LEU A 10 -11.69 -6.65 -4.47
C LEU A 10 -12.80 -7.45 -5.15
N HIS A 11 -13.32 -8.47 -4.48
CA HIS A 11 -14.42 -9.27 -5.00
C HIS A 11 -15.66 -8.40 -5.24
N GLU A 12 -16.06 -7.57 -4.27
CA GLU A 12 -17.19 -6.66 -4.44
C GLU A 12 -16.90 -5.54 -5.45
N ALA A 13 -15.67 -5.02 -5.46
CA ALA A 13 -15.24 -3.98 -6.39
C ALA A 13 -15.32 -4.40 -7.87
N VAL A 14 -14.93 -5.64 -8.16
CA VAL A 14 -14.79 -6.14 -9.54
C VAL A 14 -16.00 -6.96 -9.98
N MET A 15 -16.56 -7.78 -9.08
CA MET A 15 -17.62 -8.73 -9.39
C MET A 15 -18.98 -8.31 -8.79
N GLY A 16 -19.01 -7.28 -7.94
CA GLY A 16 -20.22 -6.81 -7.28
C GLY A 16 -21.16 -6.10 -8.24
N ARG A 17 -22.45 -6.44 -8.18
CA ARG A 17 -23.49 -5.85 -9.04
C ARG A 17 -23.70 -4.35 -8.77
N ALA A 18 -23.45 -3.90 -7.54
CA ALA A 18 -23.64 -2.51 -7.14
C ALA A 18 -22.57 -1.57 -7.74
N LEU A 19 -21.34 -2.07 -7.91
CA LEU A 19 -20.21 -1.27 -8.38
C LEU A 19 -19.97 -1.38 -9.88
N GLY A 20 -20.57 -2.35 -10.57
CA GLY A 20 -20.49 -2.49 -12.03
C GLY A 20 -20.70 -1.19 -12.80
N PRO A 21 -21.78 -0.43 -12.59
CA PRO A 21 -21.99 0.85 -13.28
C PRO A 21 -20.92 1.91 -12.99
N ILE A 22 -20.36 1.92 -11.77
CA ILE A 22 -19.29 2.85 -11.37
C ILE A 22 -17.98 2.44 -12.05
N LEU A 23 -17.67 1.13 -12.05
CA LEU A 23 -16.51 0.56 -12.73
C LEU A 23 -16.56 0.86 -14.23
N ASP A 24 -17.69 0.61 -14.89
CA ASP A 24 -17.88 0.88 -16.32
C ASP A 24 -17.70 2.35 -16.66
N LEU A 25 -18.23 3.24 -15.82
CA LEU A 25 -18.08 4.69 -15.99
C LEU A 25 -16.62 5.13 -15.80
N MET A 26 -15.95 4.64 -14.75
CA MET A 26 -14.58 5.04 -14.43
C MET A 26 -13.55 4.48 -15.40
N LEU A 27 -13.79 3.29 -15.95
CA LEU A 27 -12.93 2.66 -16.96
C LEU A 27 -13.28 3.06 -18.39
N LYS A 28 -14.32 3.87 -18.59
CA LYS A 28 -14.70 4.36 -19.92
C LYS A 28 -13.52 5.10 -20.57
N PRO A 29 -13.15 4.75 -21.82
CA PRO A 29 -12.04 5.39 -22.51
C PRO A 29 -12.18 6.91 -22.52
N ASN A 30 -11.11 7.61 -22.16
CA ASN A 30 -11.01 9.08 -22.14
C ASN A 30 -11.99 9.80 -21.20
N TYR A 31 -12.70 9.10 -20.30
CA TYR A 31 -13.57 9.75 -19.32
C TYR A 31 -12.77 10.28 -18.12
N ILE A 32 -11.81 9.49 -17.63
CA ILE A 32 -10.87 9.86 -16.56
C ILE A 32 -9.45 9.68 -17.10
N ARG A 33 -8.58 10.68 -16.85
CA ARG A 33 -7.21 10.71 -17.39
C ARG A 33 -6.32 9.58 -16.85
N HIS A 34 -6.47 9.27 -15.55
CA HIS A 34 -5.69 8.25 -14.84
C HIS A 34 -6.63 7.44 -13.94
N PRO A 35 -7.39 6.48 -14.50
CA PRO A 35 -8.41 5.75 -13.74
C PRO A 35 -7.79 4.92 -12.60
N ASP A 36 -6.56 4.45 -12.74
CA ASP A 36 -5.86 3.69 -11.69
C ASP A 36 -5.49 4.54 -10.46
N GLU A 37 -5.29 5.86 -10.65
CA GLU A 37 -5.03 6.82 -9.56
C GLU A 37 -6.31 7.32 -8.87
N PHE A 38 -7.48 6.99 -9.42
CA PHE A 38 -8.76 7.50 -8.94
C PHE A 38 -9.72 6.41 -8.44
N PHE A 39 -9.80 5.29 -9.16
CA PHE A 39 -10.77 4.23 -8.92
C PHE A 39 -10.61 3.63 -7.52
N PHE A 40 -9.45 3.04 -7.23
CA PHE A 40 -9.21 2.36 -5.96
C PHE A 40 -9.22 3.29 -4.73
N PRO A 41 -8.67 4.51 -4.78
CA PRO A 41 -8.85 5.48 -3.69
C PRO A 41 -10.31 5.84 -3.45
N THR A 42 -11.11 5.97 -4.51
CA THR A 42 -12.55 6.22 -4.36
C THR A 42 -13.23 5.08 -3.62
N LEU A 43 -12.93 3.83 -3.97
CA LEU A 43 -13.47 2.67 -3.27
C LEU A 43 -13.02 2.60 -1.81
N ALA A 44 -11.73 2.90 -1.55
CA ALA A 44 -11.17 2.84 -0.20
C ALA A 44 -11.66 3.97 0.71
N CYS A 45 -11.95 5.15 0.18
CA CYS A 45 -12.25 6.35 0.97
C CYS A 45 -13.73 6.78 0.96
N ASN A 46 -14.60 6.10 0.19
CA ASN A 46 -16.03 6.40 0.12
C ASN A 46 -16.84 5.40 0.95
N SER A 47 -17.05 5.72 2.23
CA SER A 47 -17.83 4.91 3.17
C SER A 47 -19.28 4.65 2.74
N ARG A 48 -19.83 5.44 1.80
CA ARG A 48 -21.19 5.23 1.26
C ARG A 48 -21.30 3.98 0.39
N LEU A 49 -20.18 3.54 -0.21
CA LEU A 49 -20.14 2.29 -0.98
C LEU A 49 -20.14 1.06 -0.08
N ARG A 50 -19.91 1.23 1.24
CA ARG A 50 -19.92 0.18 2.25
C ARG A 50 -19.07 -1.04 1.87
N LEU A 51 -17.92 -0.79 1.25
CA LEU A 51 -17.00 -1.86 0.88
C LEU A 51 -16.26 -2.37 2.10
N PRO A 52 -16.07 -3.69 2.25
CA PRO A 52 -15.26 -4.25 3.31
C PRO A 52 -13.84 -3.68 3.29
N GLY A 53 -13.33 -3.25 4.45
CA GLY A 53 -12.01 -2.64 4.58
C GLY A 53 -11.90 -1.20 4.07
N SER A 54 -13.01 -0.59 3.61
CA SER A 54 -13.02 0.84 3.26
C SER A 54 -13.05 1.70 4.52
N CYS A 55 -12.44 2.88 4.44
CA CYS A 55 -12.30 3.81 5.55
C CYS A 55 -13.64 4.45 5.91
N LEU A 56 -14.01 4.39 7.19
CA LEU A 56 -15.23 5.01 7.70
C LEU A 56 -15.12 6.54 7.74
N HIS A 57 -13.94 7.04 8.08
CA HIS A 57 -13.65 8.46 8.28
C HIS A 57 -12.56 8.93 7.32
N SER A 58 -12.97 9.63 6.26
CA SER A 58 -12.09 10.19 5.23
C SER A 58 -12.21 11.73 5.22
N PRO A 59 -11.12 12.48 4.99
CA PRO A 59 -9.76 12.01 4.67
C PRO A 59 -8.95 11.56 5.90
N ALA A 60 -7.97 10.69 5.69
CA ALA A 60 -6.97 10.35 6.70
C ALA A 60 -6.16 11.61 7.12
N PRO A 61 -5.66 11.68 8.37
CA PRO A 61 -4.94 12.85 8.85
C PRO A 61 -3.61 13.05 8.11
N MET A 62 -3.16 14.31 8.01
CA MET A 62 -1.91 14.66 7.31
C MET A 62 -0.68 13.91 7.81
N SER A 63 -0.65 13.56 9.09
CA SER A 63 0.41 12.74 9.70
C SER A 63 0.50 11.32 9.11
N GLU A 64 -0.56 10.80 8.49
CA GLU A 64 -0.57 9.51 7.82
C GLU A 64 -0.29 9.62 6.31
N VAL A 65 -0.79 10.67 5.66
CA VAL A 65 -0.69 10.82 4.20
C VAL A 65 0.62 11.49 3.72
N ASN A 66 1.29 12.29 4.55
CA ASN A 66 2.55 12.98 4.19
C ASN A 66 3.82 12.10 4.30
N LEU A 67 3.68 10.78 4.48
CA LEU A 67 4.83 9.86 4.56
C LEU A 67 5.49 9.56 3.20
N ASN A 68 5.08 10.21 2.11
CA ASN A 68 5.43 9.82 0.75
C ASN A 68 6.78 10.33 0.20
N TYR A 69 7.60 11.03 0.99
CA TYR A 69 8.93 11.41 0.55
C TYR A 69 9.97 10.48 1.16
N LEU A 70 10.45 9.51 0.37
CA LEU A 70 11.77 8.92 0.59
C LEU A 70 12.77 10.06 0.41
N PRO A 71 13.46 10.53 1.47
CA PRO A 71 14.63 11.38 1.28
C PRO A 71 15.64 10.48 0.53
N SER A 72 16.22 11.03 -0.53
CA SER A 72 17.29 10.44 -1.33
C SER A 72 18.13 9.44 -0.54
N LEU A 73 18.31 8.22 -1.07
CA LEU A 73 19.20 7.17 -0.54
C LEU A 73 20.47 7.78 0.06
N SER A 74 20.43 8.04 1.36
CA SER A 74 21.53 8.55 2.15
C SER A 74 21.62 7.57 3.29
N PHE A 75 22.42 6.52 3.10
CA PHE A 75 22.74 5.55 4.14
C PHE A 75 23.26 6.32 5.36
N GLY A 76 22.39 6.57 6.34
CA GLY A 76 22.82 7.18 7.60
C GLY A 76 21.77 7.91 8.43
N LYS A 77 20.75 8.57 7.86
CA LYS A 77 19.79 9.36 8.67
C LYS A 77 18.43 9.54 8.00
N THR A 78 17.56 8.53 8.10
CA THR A 78 16.12 8.71 7.85
C THR A 78 15.33 7.81 8.79
N THR A 79 14.29 8.34 9.42
CA THR A 79 13.27 7.50 10.06
C THR A 79 12.71 6.57 9.00
N PRO A 80 12.71 5.24 9.21
CA PRO A 80 12.20 4.31 8.21
C PRO A 80 10.74 4.63 7.92
N VAL A 81 10.47 4.95 6.66
CA VAL A 81 9.10 5.14 6.20
C VAL A 81 8.48 3.75 6.08
N PRO A 82 7.29 3.49 6.64
CA PRO A 82 6.68 2.17 6.65
C PRO A 82 6.06 1.84 5.29
N HIS A 83 6.89 1.79 4.25
CA HIS A 83 6.50 1.30 2.93
C HIS A 83 6.85 -0.19 2.84
N LEU A 84 5.90 -1.02 2.43
CA LEU A 84 6.12 -2.46 2.24
C LEU A 84 6.94 -2.76 0.97
N PHE A 85 6.84 -1.87 -0.02
CA PHE A 85 7.47 -2.03 -1.34
C PHE A 85 8.03 -0.68 -1.80
N ALA A 86 9.06 -0.72 -2.64
CA ALA A 86 9.60 0.44 -3.33
C ALA A 86 9.43 0.28 -4.85
N ASN A 87 9.47 1.39 -5.57
CA ASN A 87 9.32 1.46 -7.03
C ASN A 87 9.98 2.77 -7.52
N LYS A 88 10.62 2.83 -8.70
CA LYS A 88 10.85 1.81 -9.73
C LYS A 88 12.24 1.21 -9.62
N PHE A 89 12.38 -0.03 -10.03
CA PHE A 89 13.67 -0.70 -10.15
C PHE A 89 13.91 -1.06 -11.62
N HIS A 90 15.10 -0.77 -12.16
CA HIS A 90 15.55 -1.20 -13.48
C HIS A 90 16.90 -1.94 -13.40
N ALA A 91 16.96 -3.18 -13.88
CA ALA A 91 18.13 -4.06 -13.76
C ALA A 91 19.40 -3.45 -14.35
N ASP A 92 19.26 -2.75 -15.48
CA ASP A 92 20.39 -2.15 -16.20
C ASP A 92 20.82 -0.78 -15.64
N TYR A 93 20.10 -0.23 -14.66
CA TYR A 93 20.40 1.09 -14.11
C TYR A 93 21.43 1.01 -12.96
N GLN A 94 21.21 0.09 -12.02
CA GLN A 94 22.10 -0.17 -10.89
C GLN A 94 21.91 -1.62 -10.41
N PRO A 95 22.55 -2.61 -11.05
CA PRO A 95 22.36 -4.03 -10.73
C PRO A 95 22.82 -4.39 -9.31
N GLU A 96 23.87 -3.73 -8.78
CA GLU A 96 24.40 -4.01 -7.43
C GLU A 96 23.37 -3.72 -6.34
N ALA A 97 22.49 -2.73 -6.56
CA ALA A 97 21.42 -2.42 -5.62
C ALA A 97 20.38 -3.55 -5.53
N TYR A 98 20.23 -4.36 -6.58
CA TYR A 98 19.38 -5.55 -6.54
C TYR A 98 20.03 -6.67 -5.76
N ASP A 99 21.31 -6.94 -6.03
CA ASP A 99 22.06 -7.99 -5.36
C ASP A 99 22.09 -7.75 -3.85
N GLU A 100 22.36 -6.51 -3.42
CA GLU A 100 22.37 -6.12 -2.00
C GLU A 100 20.97 -6.24 -1.36
N MET A 101 19.92 -5.81 -2.06
CA MET A 101 18.55 -5.89 -1.55
C MET A 101 18.07 -7.33 -1.43
N GLU A 102 18.38 -8.18 -2.42
CA GLU A 102 18.03 -9.58 -2.45
C GLU A 102 18.78 -10.36 -1.35
N GLU A 103 20.09 -10.14 -1.22
CA GLU A 103 20.91 -10.74 -0.17
C GLU A 103 20.37 -10.35 1.21
N TRP A 104 20.12 -9.05 1.44
CA TRP A 104 19.54 -8.57 2.71
C TRP A 104 18.18 -9.23 3.01
N TYR A 105 17.32 -9.38 2.00
CA TYR A 105 16.00 -9.97 2.16
C TYR A 105 16.11 -11.45 2.57
N PHE A 106 16.96 -12.23 1.90
CA PHE A 106 17.16 -13.65 2.25
C PHE A 106 17.82 -13.83 3.61
N GLN A 107 18.81 -13.03 3.96
CA GLN A 107 19.43 -13.04 5.28
C GLN A 107 18.38 -12.76 6.38
N ARG A 108 17.50 -11.78 6.16
CA ARG A 108 16.40 -11.48 7.08
C ARG A 108 15.46 -12.67 7.23
N VAL A 109 14.97 -13.25 6.14
CA VAL A 109 14.04 -14.39 6.17
C VAL A 109 14.66 -15.60 6.88
N ALA A 110 15.93 -15.90 6.60
CA ALA A 110 16.66 -16.98 7.28
C ALA A 110 16.75 -16.74 8.79
N ALA A 111 17.01 -15.50 9.21
CA ALA A 111 17.03 -15.12 10.63
C ALA A 111 15.65 -15.28 11.30
N GLU A 112 14.57 -14.91 10.61
CA GLU A 112 13.19 -15.03 11.11
C GLU A 112 12.73 -16.49 11.23
N ILE A 113 13.10 -17.34 10.28
CA ILE A 113 12.85 -18.79 10.35
C ILE A 113 13.60 -19.39 11.54
N LYS A 114 14.86 -19.00 11.74
CA LYS A 114 15.69 -19.51 12.83
C LYS A 114 15.20 -19.06 14.21
N SER A 115 14.75 -17.81 14.34
CA SER A 115 14.24 -17.26 15.60
C SER A 115 12.77 -17.63 15.86
N GLY A 116 12.01 -18.02 14.83
CA GLY A 116 10.57 -18.20 14.88
C GLY A 116 9.77 -16.89 15.02
N SER A 117 10.41 -15.72 14.86
CA SER A 117 9.78 -14.41 15.00
C SER A 117 10.49 -13.32 14.19
N TYR A 118 9.74 -12.33 13.72
CA TYR A 118 10.30 -11.14 13.07
C TYR A 118 10.96 -10.19 14.08
N ASN A 119 11.90 -9.38 13.59
CA ASN A 119 12.54 -8.35 14.39
C ASN A 119 11.68 -7.09 14.44
N ARG A 120 11.01 -6.86 15.58
CA ARG A 120 10.15 -5.68 15.80
C ARG A 120 10.84 -4.33 15.62
N ARG A 121 12.16 -4.24 15.81
CA ARG A 121 12.91 -3.00 15.57
C ARG A 121 13.06 -2.69 14.08
N MET A 122 13.05 -3.71 13.24
CA MET A 122 13.19 -3.59 11.79
C MET A 122 11.83 -3.53 11.08
N PHE A 123 10.81 -4.16 11.66
CA PHE A 123 9.45 -4.15 11.13
C PHE A 123 8.44 -4.15 12.29
N ASP A 124 7.73 -3.05 12.46
CA ASP A 124 6.65 -2.93 13.44
C ASP A 124 5.29 -2.90 12.73
N PRO A 125 4.50 -3.99 12.80
CA PRO A 125 3.18 -4.04 12.16
C PRO A 125 2.17 -3.08 12.80
N ASN A 126 2.40 -2.62 14.05
CA ASN A 126 1.49 -1.70 14.72
C ASN A 126 1.38 -0.37 13.96
N ILE A 127 2.43 0.05 13.27
CA ILE A 127 2.43 1.26 12.44
C ILE A 127 1.32 1.21 11.37
N TYR A 128 0.96 0.02 10.87
CA TYR A 128 -0.15 -0.14 9.92
C TYR A 128 -1.48 -0.35 10.64
N ALA A 129 -1.48 -1.11 11.75
CA ALA A 129 -2.69 -1.42 12.51
C ALA A 129 -3.31 -0.18 13.19
N GLU A 130 -2.48 0.79 13.57
CA GLU A 130 -2.91 1.98 14.33
C GLU A 130 -3.41 3.14 13.46
N ARG A 131 -3.29 3.04 12.13
CA ARG A 131 -3.78 4.07 11.19
C ARG A 131 -5.29 4.25 11.32
N LEU A 132 -5.77 5.47 11.07
CA LEU A 132 -7.19 5.83 11.19
C LEU A 132 -8.07 4.85 10.42
N CYS A 133 -7.76 4.62 9.13
CA CYS A 133 -8.55 3.72 8.30
C CYS A 133 -8.37 2.24 8.66
N SER A 134 -7.25 1.85 9.29
CA SER A 134 -7.09 0.49 9.81
C SER A 134 -7.93 0.25 11.06
N ARG A 135 -8.08 1.26 11.93
CA ARG A 135 -8.88 1.18 13.15
C ARG A 135 -10.37 1.38 12.91
N TYR A 136 -10.71 2.24 11.96
CA TYR A 136 -12.07 2.63 11.65
C TYR A 136 -12.38 2.33 10.17
N HIS A 137 -12.45 1.05 9.84
CA HIS A 137 -12.94 0.57 8.55
C HIS A 137 -14.32 -0.09 8.68
N ILE A 138 -14.98 -0.24 7.54
CA ILE A 138 -16.23 -1.01 7.37
C ILE A 138 -15.93 -2.51 7.31
#